data_AF-A0A1L3ZTB4-F1
#
_entry.id   AF-A0A1L3ZTB4-F1
#
_cell.length_a   1.000
_cell.length_b   1.000
_cell.length_c   1.000
_cell.angle_alpha   90.00
_cell.angle_beta   90.00
_cell.angle_gamma   90.00
#
_symmetry.space_group_name_H-M   'P 1'
#
loop_
_entity.id
_entity.type
_entity.pdbx_description
1 polymer ?
#
loop_
_entity_poly.entity_id
_entity_poly.type
_entity_poly.pdbx_seq_one_letter_code
_entity_poly.pdbx_strand_id
1 'polypeptide(L)'
;MAAPAPVQSPLRRQRPLVDSGVVARVIWDSAWPLSERRFHAPEMWLRRQGLQLDGVPGAVDRMRWHPHCPTGPWRAGGGPDDAPSAPALLLPLEPLPGTLAGVMALYLTGDGRTLRRFAGPDGMPRPAIKTFGQQKGAGFWLTDPWAPADGPLIVGLGLRAVWLHAQALIACGQKVRAVAVPSVHELQGGAVRDAEGALPIWQPEADPGRRPLMIDRPGAVVILAPGELADIDLKVRPEQDADARVERISGAMRGWLAGHLAAAHWRASGATDVRVVQALHDPVGPGWGWSWSGEGE
;
A
#
# COMPACT_ATOMS: atom_id res chain seq x y z
N MET A 1 29.81 32.25 -19.08
CA MET A 1 29.00 33.05 -18.15
C MET A 1 28.11 32.10 -17.36
N ALA A 2 28.37 31.94 -16.06
CA ALA A 2 27.52 31.12 -15.19
C ALA A 2 26.24 31.90 -14.85
N ALA A 3 25.07 31.27 -15.00
CA ALA A 3 23.82 31.87 -14.57
C ALA A 3 23.85 32.07 -13.04
N PRO A 4 23.40 33.22 -12.52
CA PRO A 4 23.33 33.43 -11.08
C PRO A 4 22.40 32.39 -10.46
N ALA A 5 22.88 31.71 -9.41
CA ALA A 5 22.06 30.77 -8.66
C ALA A 5 20.83 31.52 -8.08
N PRO A 6 19.60 30.99 -8.23
CA PRO A 6 18.43 31.65 -7.69
C PRO A 6 18.54 31.76 -6.17
N VAL A 7 18.63 33.00 -5.67
CA VAL A 7 18.60 33.30 -4.23
C VAL A 7 17.19 33.00 -3.73
N GLN A 8 16.96 31.78 -3.28
CA GLN A 8 15.71 31.47 -2.58
C GLN A 8 15.70 32.21 -1.25
N SER A 9 14.80 33.19 -1.11
CA SER A 9 14.64 33.97 0.12
C SER A 9 14.50 33.06 1.35
N PRO A 10 15.26 33.28 2.43
CA PRO A 10 15.20 32.46 3.64
C PRO A 10 13.80 32.36 4.26
N LEU A 11 12.93 33.36 4.00
CA LEU A 11 11.52 33.36 4.42
C LEU A 11 10.68 32.27 3.73
N ARG A 12 11.00 31.87 2.49
CA ARG A 12 10.29 30.78 1.80
C ARG A 12 10.53 29.43 2.47
N ARG A 13 11.69 29.21 3.10
CA ARG A 13 12.02 27.95 3.79
C ARG A 13 11.30 27.77 5.13
N GLN A 14 10.69 28.82 5.66
CA GLN A 14 9.96 28.77 6.94
C GLN A 14 8.47 28.43 6.78
N ARG A 15 7.94 28.46 5.55
CA ARG A 15 6.53 28.15 5.32
C ARG A 15 6.24 26.67 5.57
N PRO A 16 5.08 26.32 6.17
CA PRO A 16 4.69 24.93 6.39
C PRO A 16 4.56 24.18 5.06
N LEU A 17 4.74 22.87 5.11
CA LEU A 17 4.45 21.99 3.99
C LEU A 17 2.94 21.89 3.79
N VAL A 18 2.52 21.71 2.54
CA VAL A 18 1.12 21.44 2.21
C VAL A 18 0.70 20.08 2.77
N ASP A 19 -0.53 20.02 3.29
CA ASP A 19 -1.12 18.79 3.80
C ASP A 19 -1.09 17.65 2.78
N SER A 20 -0.80 16.44 3.25
CA SER A 20 -0.62 15.27 2.39
C SER A 20 -1.90 14.89 1.62
N GLY A 21 -3.09 15.12 2.20
CA GLY A 21 -4.37 14.88 1.53
C GLY A 21 -4.63 15.87 0.40
N VAL A 22 -4.24 17.14 0.59
CA VAL A 22 -4.27 18.15 -0.48
C VAL A 22 -3.31 17.75 -1.62
N VAL A 23 -2.10 17.31 -1.29
CA VAL A 23 -1.14 16.81 -2.28
C VAL A 23 -1.70 15.62 -3.06
N ALA A 24 -2.31 14.64 -2.38
CA ALA A 24 -2.91 13.47 -3.01
C ALA A 24 -4.00 13.85 -4.02
N ARG A 25 -4.87 14.80 -3.65
CA ARG A 25 -5.95 15.28 -4.52
C ARG A 25 -5.41 15.99 -5.76
N VAL A 26 -4.45 16.90 -5.58
CA VAL A 26 -3.81 17.60 -6.71
C VAL A 26 -3.17 16.59 -7.68
N ILE A 27 -2.41 15.62 -7.16
CA ILE A 27 -1.78 14.58 -7.96
C ILE A 27 -2.82 13.74 -8.71
N TRP A 28 -3.91 13.38 -8.05
CA TRP A 28 -4.97 12.58 -8.67
C TRP A 28 -5.65 13.34 -9.79
N ASP A 29 -6.04 14.59 -9.55
CA ASP A 29 -6.84 15.41 -10.47
C ASP A 29 -6.05 15.84 -11.70
N SER A 30 -4.72 16.00 -11.60
CA SER A 30 -3.85 16.34 -12.74
C SER A 30 -3.37 15.12 -13.54
N ALA A 31 -3.64 13.90 -13.07
CA ALA A 31 -3.23 12.67 -13.74
C ALA A 31 -4.21 12.23 -14.84
N TRP A 32 -3.70 11.47 -15.79
CA TRP A 32 -4.48 10.95 -16.91
C TRP A 32 -5.01 9.54 -16.62
N PRO A 33 -6.29 9.24 -16.90
CA PRO A 33 -6.80 7.87 -16.79
C PRO A 33 -5.96 6.89 -17.62
N LEU A 34 -5.58 5.77 -17.01
CA LEU A 34 -4.73 4.78 -17.68
C LEU A 34 -5.48 4.06 -18.82
N SER A 35 -6.81 3.98 -18.75
CA SER A 35 -7.65 3.33 -19.76
C SER A 35 -7.91 4.17 -21.01
N GLU A 36 -7.86 5.50 -20.91
CA GLU A 36 -8.17 6.41 -22.02
C GLU A 36 -7.00 6.57 -23.01
N ARG A 37 -5.78 6.22 -22.60
CA ARG A 37 -4.56 6.43 -23.39
C ARG A 37 -3.59 5.28 -23.18
N ARG A 38 -2.94 4.86 -24.27
CA ARG A 38 -1.85 3.88 -24.18
C ARG A 38 -0.56 4.55 -23.73
N PHE A 39 -0.09 4.17 -22.55
CA PHE A 39 1.16 4.68 -21.99
C PHE A 39 2.17 3.55 -21.89
N HIS A 40 3.25 3.65 -22.67
CA HIS A 40 4.25 2.59 -22.75
C HIS A 40 4.85 2.22 -21.38
N ALA A 41 5.22 3.21 -20.55
CA ALA A 41 5.89 2.95 -19.29
C ALA A 41 5.06 2.15 -18.26
N PRO A 42 3.84 2.58 -17.87
CA PRO A 42 3.02 1.80 -16.94
C PRO A 42 2.58 0.45 -17.52
N GLU A 43 2.25 0.35 -18.82
CA GLU A 43 1.92 -0.93 -19.45
C GLU A 43 3.10 -1.91 -19.44
N MET A 44 4.30 -1.42 -19.75
CA MET A 44 5.53 -2.22 -19.72
C MET A 44 5.80 -2.72 -18.31
N TRP A 45 5.66 -1.85 -17.30
CA TRP A 45 5.85 -2.23 -15.91
C TRP A 45 4.88 -3.34 -15.48
N LEU A 46 3.58 -3.14 -15.72
CA LEU A 46 2.52 -4.11 -15.40
C LEU A 46 2.80 -5.47 -16.07
N ARG A 47 3.11 -5.48 -17.37
CA ARG A 47 3.41 -6.73 -18.10
C ARG A 47 4.66 -7.42 -17.58
N ARG A 48 5.73 -6.68 -17.23
CA ARG A 48 6.93 -7.26 -16.63
C ARG A 48 6.67 -7.87 -15.25
N GLN A 49 5.69 -7.36 -14.53
CA GLN A 49 5.22 -7.95 -13.28
C GLN A 49 4.36 -9.21 -13.49
N GLY A 50 4.06 -9.57 -14.75
CA GLY A 50 3.17 -10.68 -15.12
C GLY A 50 1.69 -10.32 -15.10
N LEU A 51 1.36 -9.02 -14.99
CA LEU A 51 0.00 -8.53 -14.88
C LEU A 51 -0.59 -8.34 -16.28
N GLN A 52 -1.58 -9.15 -16.62
CA GLN A 52 -2.35 -8.97 -17.84
C GLN A 52 -3.31 -7.80 -17.63
N LEU A 53 -3.28 -6.82 -18.54
CA LEU A 53 -4.06 -5.58 -18.42
C LEU A 53 -5.58 -5.84 -18.43
N ASP A 54 -5.99 -6.91 -19.10
CA ASP A 54 -7.35 -7.44 -19.20
C ASP A 54 -7.61 -8.63 -18.26
N GLY A 55 -6.59 -9.09 -17.52
CA GLY A 55 -6.69 -10.26 -16.63
C GLY A 55 -7.55 -10.02 -15.39
N VAL A 56 -7.72 -8.76 -14.99
CA VAL A 56 -8.64 -8.35 -13.92
C VAL A 56 -9.51 -7.19 -14.45
N PRO A 57 -10.73 -7.47 -14.95
CA PRO A 57 -11.59 -6.46 -15.55
C PRO A 57 -11.85 -5.27 -14.61
N GLY A 58 -11.74 -4.05 -15.13
CA GLY A 58 -11.95 -2.81 -14.38
C GLY A 58 -10.73 -2.29 -13.61
N ALA A 59 -9.66 -3.08 -13.47
CA ALA A 59 -8.54 -2.70 -12.63
C ALA A 59 -7.69 -1.58 -13.25
N VAL A 60 -7.48 -1.60 -14.57
CA VAL A 60 -6.77 -0.53 -15.32
C VAL A 60 -7.58 0.77 -15.33
N ASP A 61 -8.92 0.68 -15.41
CA ASP A 61 -9.81 1.85 -15.43
C ASP A 61 -9.72 2.69 -14.15
N ARG A 62 -9.24 2.08 -13.07
CA ARG A 62 -9.07 2.71 -11.75
C ARG A 62 -7.68 3.28 -11.54
N MET A 63 -6.75 3.09 -12.48
CA MET A 63 -5.40 3.63 -12.38
C MET A 63 -5.29 4.94 -13.14
N ARG A 64 -4.33 5.76 -12.72
CA ARG A 64 -3.95 6.96 -13.46
C ARG A 64 -2.44 6.99 -13.73
N TRP A 65 -2.05 7.70 -14.77
CA TRP A 65 -0.66 7.97 -15.10
C TRP A 65 -0.37 9.46 -14.92
N HIS A 66 0.73 9.78 -14.24
CA HIS A 66 1.16 11.15 -14.05
C HIS A 66 2.61 11.33 -14.54
N PRO A 67 2.88 12.05 -15.65
CA PRO A 67 4.22 12.13 -16.25
C PRO A 67 5.23 12.91 -15.39
N HIS A 68 4.75 13.85 -14.58
CA HIS A 68 5.58 14.70 -13.70
C HIS A 68 5.08 14.67 -12.24
N CYS A 69 4.89 13.49 -11.67
CA CYS A 69 4.32 13.34 -10.32
C CYS A 69 5.30 13.90 -9.28
N PRO A 70 4.89 14.85 -8.42
CA PRO A 70 5.70 15.31 -7.29
C PRO A 70 6.19 14.14 -6.44
N THR A 71 7.46 14.15 -6.05
CA THR A 71 8.08 13.14 -5.17
C THR A 71 7.94 13.50 -3.69
N GLY A 72 7.42 14.68 -3.38
CA GLY A 72 7.18 15.16 -2.03
C GLY A 72 6.23 16.36 -1.98
N PRO A 73 5.76 16.72 -0.78
CA PRO A 73 4.95 17.92 -0.59
C PRO A 73 5.77 19.17 -0.91
N TRP A 74 5.10 20.20 -1.43
CA TRP A 74 5.65 21.54 -1.58
C TRP A 74 5.27 22.42 -0.38
N ARG A 75 5.81 23.63 -0.33
CA ARG A 75 5.53 24.60 0.74
C ARG A 75 4.28 25.42 0.43
N ALA A 76 3.59 25.87 1.47
CA ALA A 76 2.42 26.72 1.35
C ALA A 76 2.70 27.99 0.50
N GLY A 77 1.79 28.28 -0.43
CA GLY A 77 1.93 29.38 -1.40
C GLY A 77 2.91 29.10 -2.54
N GLY A 78 3.43 27.88 -2.66
CA GLY A 78 4.02 27.33 -3.88
C GLY A 78 3.04 26.40 -4.62
N GLY A 79 3.54 25.71 -5.64
CA GLY A 79 2.79 24.73 -6.43
C GLY A 79 3.51 23.37 -6.56
N PRO A 80 2.87 22.37 -7.21
CA PRO A 80 3.47 21.06 -7.44
C PRO A 80 4.80 21.14 -8.20
N ASP A 81 4.96 22.14 -9.08
CA ASP A 81 6.19 22.37 -9.84
C ASP A 81 7.39 22.83 -8.98
N ASP A 82 7.15 23.26 -7.73
CA ASP A 82 8.22 23.59 -6.78
C ASP A 82 8.84 22.33 -6.13
N ALA A 83 8.25 21.14 -6.33
CA ALA A 83 8.76 19.87 -5.83
C ALA A 83 9.45 19.07 -6.95
N PRO A 84 10.53 18.32 -6.66
CA PRO A 84 11.12 17.40 -7.63
C PRO A 84 10.06 16.40 -8.10
N SER A 85 10.01 16.12 -9.40
CA SER A 85 8.99 15.27 -9.99
C SER A 85 9.57 14.09 -10.77
N ALA A 86 8.75 13.04 -10.93
CA ALA A 86 9.07 11.86 -11.72
C ALA A 86 7.79 11.24 -12.30
N PRO A 87 7.89 10.50 -13.43
CA PRO A 87 6.74 9.77 -13.96
C PRO A 87 6.26 8.69 -12.97
N ALA A 88 4.96 8.59 -12.74
CA ALA A 88 4.39 7.64 -11.78
C ALA A 88 3.07 7.01 -12.25
N LEU A 89 2.95 5.71 -11.99
CA LEU A 89 1.68 4.99 -12.00
C LEU A 89 0.99 5.27 -10.65
N LEU A 90 -0.25 5.71 -10.69
CA LEU A 90 -1.02 6.11 -9.53
C LEU A 90 -2.14 5.11 -9.26
N LEU A 91 -2.25 4.72 -8.00
CA LEU A 91 -3.29 3.84 -7.48
C LEU A 91 -4.07 4.62 -6.42
N PRO A 92 -5.38 4.82 -6.57
CA PRO A 92 -6.19 5.48 -5.56
C PRO A 92 -6.29 4.58 -4.32
N LEU A 93 -6.22 5.20 -3.15
CA LEU A 93 -6.50 4.56 -1.88
C LEU A 93 -7.87 5.01 -1.40
N GLU A 94 -8.73 4.02 -1.22
CA GLU A 94 -10.15 4.20 -1.02
C GLU A 94 -10.61 3.40 0.22
N PRO A 95 -11.10 4.06 1.29
CA PRO A 95 -11.74 3.37 2.40
C PRO A 95 -13.11 2.84 1.98
N LEU A 96 -13.78 3.60 1.12
CA LEU A 96 -14.98 3.20 0.41
C LEU A 96 -14.80 3.52 -1.08
N PRO A 97 -15.45 2.75 -1.94
CA PRO A 97 -15.19 2.78 -3.38
C PRO A 97 -15.62 4.13 -3.96
N GLY A 98 -14.74 4.76 -4.75
CA GLY A 98 -14.96 6.11 -5.28
C GLY A 98 -14.70 7.25 -4.29
N THR A 99 -14.32 6.95 -3.05
CA THR A 99 -13.92 7.97 -2.06
C THR A 99 -12.39 8.03 -1.97
N LEU A 100 -11.78 9.02 -2.62
CA LEU A 100 -10.33 9.19 -2.57
C LEU A 100 -9.86 9.66 -1.18
N ALA A 101 -9.21 8.78 -0.42
CA ALA A 101 -8.54 9.13 0.83
C ALA A 101 -7.04 9.42 0.63
N GLY A 102 -6.43 8.77 -0.35
CA GLY A 102 -5.01 8.94 -0.67
C GLY A 102 -4.65 8.40 -2.06
N VAL A 103 -3.38 8.54 -2.42
CA VAL A 103 -2.82 8.03 -3.67
C VAL A 103 -1.51 7.33 -3.37
N MET A 104 -1.36 6.10 -3.83
CA MET A 104 -0.08 5.40 -3.90
C MET A 104 0.53 5.63 -5.29
N ALA A 105 1.69 6.29 -5.30
CA ALA A 105 2.48 6.59 -6.49
C ALA A 105 3.65 5.60 -6.61
N LEU A 106 3.69 4.86 -7.72
CA LEU A 106 4.78 3.99 -8.13
C LEU A 106 5.60 4.74 -9.17
N TYR A 107 6.76 5.29 -8.77
CA TYR A 107 7.61 6.03 -9.69
C TYR A 107 8.35 5.07 -10.61
N LEU A 108 8.24 5.31 -11.92
CA LEU A 108 8.79 4.43 -12.95
C LEU A 108 10.01 5.06 -13.62
N THR A 109 10.92 4.22 -14.10
CA THR A 109 11.94 4.65 -15.07
C THR A 109 11.26 5.07 -16.39
N GLY A 110 11.95 5.86 -17.21
CA GLY A 110 11.37 6.35 -18.48
C GLY A 110 10.94 5.22 -19.44
N ASP A 111 11.60 4.06 -19.38
CA ASP A 111 11.25 2.87 -20.15
C ASP A 111 10.19 1.98 -19.48
N GLY A 112 9.77 2.30 -18.25
CA GLY A 112 8.80 1.55 -17.46
C GLY A 112 9.28 0.17 -17.01
N ARG A 113 10.56 -0.18 -17.17
CA ARG A 113 11.03 -1.54 -16.88
C ARG A 113 11.22 -1.78 -15.39
N THR A 114 11.51 -0.74 -14.62
CA THR A 114 11.78 -0.83 -13.18
C THR A 114 11.19 0.35 -12.43
N LEU A 115 11.13 0.22 -11.11
CA LEU A 115 10.82 1.33 -10.23
C LEU A 115 12.01 2.30 -10.17
N ARG A 116 11.75 3.59 -10.29
CA ARG A 116 12.76 4.65 -10.24
C ARG A 116 13.22 4.86 -8.81
N ARG A 117 14.52 4.67 -8.56
CA ARG A 117 15.17 5.11 -7.32
C ARG A 117 15.66 6.53 -7.49
N PHE A 118 15.49 7.36 -6.46
CA PHE A 118 15.95 8.75 -6.45
C PHE A 118 16.63 9.03 -5.11
N ALA A 119 17.60 9.95 -5.12
CA ALA A 119 18.19 10.52 -3.92
C ALA A 119 17.54 11.88 -3.66
N GLY A 120 17.31 12.21 -2.39
CA GLY A 120 16.88 13.56 -2.01
C GLY A 120 18.02 14.58 -2.12
N PRO A 121 17.74 15.87 -1.89
CA PRO A 121 18.76 16.92 -1.83
C PRO A 121 19.83 16.67 -0.74
N ASP A 122 19.47 15.86 0.25
CA ASP A 122 20.30 15.37 1.35
C ASP A 122 21.17 14.15 0.96
N GLY A 123 21.10 13.69 -0.29
CA GLY A 123 21.79 12.48 -0.77
C GLY A 123 21.12 11.17 -0.30
N MET A 124 20.08 11.24 0.52
CA MET A 124 19.44 10.05 1.08
C MET A 124 18.51 9.39 0.06
N PRO A 125 18.53 8.04 -0.05
CA PRO A 125 17.59 7.32 -0.90
C PRO A 125 16.14 7.65 -0.53
N ARG A 126 15.31 7.84 -1.55
CA ARG A 126 13.87 8.00 -1.42
C ARG A 126 13.17 6.73 -1.91
N PRO A 127 12.01 6.38 -1.32
CA PRO A 127 11.32 5.18 -1.71
C PRO A 127 10.74 5.35 -3.12
N ALA A 128 10.86 4.31 -3.95
CA ALA A 128 10.32 4.32 -5.31
C ALA A 128 8.79 4.18 -5.35
N ILE A 129 8.19 3.91 -4.20
CA ILE A 129 6.75 3.88 -3.97
C ILE A 129 6.47 4.85 -2.83
N LYS A 130 5.52 5.75 -3.03
CA LYS A 130 5.15 6.74 -2.02
C LYS A 130 3.65 6.87 -1.94
N THR A 131 3.15 7.10 -0.75
CA THR A 131 1.74 7.35 -0.55
C THR A 131 1.51 8.77 -0.03
N PHE A 132 0.51 9.43 -0.59
CA PHE A 132 0.02 10.74 -0.18
C PHE A 132 -1.41 10.61 0.33
N GLY A 133 -1.80 11.45 1.28
CA GLY A 133 -3.10 11.39 1.95
C GLY A 133 -3.20 10.32 3.04
N GLN A 134 -4.43 9.90 3.34
CA GLN A 134 -4.74 8.92 4.38
C GLN A 134 -4.64 7.49 3.84
N GLN A 135 -3.87 6.65 4.55
CA GLN A 135 -3.73 5.22 4.27
C GLN A 135 -4.61 4.36 5.15
N LYS A 136 -4.85 4.83 6.39
CA LYS A 136 -5.56 4.07 7.43
C LYS A 136 -6.98 3.75 7.00
N GLY A 137 -7.29 2.47 7.00
CA GLY A 137 -8.56 1.90 6.57
C GLY A 137 -8.80 2.00 5.07
N ALA A 138 -7.77 2.18 4.23
CA ALA A 138 -7.92 2.36 2.79
C ALA A 138 -7.12 1.32 1.98
N GLY A 139 -7.62 0.99 0.79
CA GLY A 139 -6.96 0.09 -0.14
C GLY A 139 -7.18 0.49 -1.59
N PHE A 140 -6.43 -0.14 -2.48
CA PHE A 140 -6.64 -0.04 -3.92
C PHE A 140 -7.54 -1.18 -4.38
N TRP A 141 -8.78 -0.89 -4.74
CA TRP A 141 -9.73 -1.87 -5.24
C TRP A 141 -9.45 -2.19 -6.71
N LEU A 142 -9.06 -3.42 -7.02
CA LEU A 142 -8.84 -3.87 -8.40
C LEU A 142 -10.15 -4.17 -9.13
N THR A 143 -11.16 -4.66 -8.43
CA THR A 143 -12.48 -4.94 -9.00
C THR A 143 -13.57 -4.19 -8.24
N ASP A 144 -14.80 -4.21 -8.74
CA ASP A 144 -15.92 -3.56 -8.07
C ASP A 144 -16.24 -4.21 -6.70
N PRO A 145 -15.98 -3.52 -5.57
CA PRO A 145 -16.33 -4.01 -4.23
C PRO A 145 -17.83 -4.24 -4.03
N TRP A 146 -18.67 -3.54 -4.79
CA TRP A 146 -20.13 -3.67 -4.74
C TRP A 146 -20.67 -4.74 -5.68
N ALA A 147 -19.80 -5.40 -6.47
CA ALA A 147 -20.20 -6.57 -7.22
C ALA A 147 -20.84 -7.61 -6.28
N PRO A 148 -21.83 -8.38 -6.75
CA PRO A 148 -22.43 -9.45 -5.96
C PRO A 148 -21.36 -10.34 -5.31
N ALA A 149 -21.59 -10.75 -4.06
CA ALA A 149 -20.69 -11.61 -3.29
C ALA A 149 -20.74 -13.09 -3.76
N ASP A 150 -20.78 -13.29 -5.08
CA ASP A 150 -20.85 -14.59 -5.76
C ASP A 150 -19.50 -15.33 -5.77
N GLY A 151 -18.46 -14.71 -5.21
CA GLY A 151 -17.12 -15.25 -5.12
C GLY A 151 -16.27 -14.55 -4.05
N PRO A 152 -15.05 -15.05 -3.80
CA PRO A 152 -14.25 -14.59 -2.68
C PRO A 152 -13.78 -13.14 -2.87
N LEU A 153 -13.64 -12.43 -1.76
CA LEU A 153 -12.84 -11.22 -1.66
C LEU A 153 -11.36 -11.62 -1.45
N ILE A 154 -10.52 -11.27 -2.41
CA ILE A 154 -9.07 -11.40 -2.33
C ILE A 154 -8.51 -10.11 -1.72
N VAL A 155 -7.83 -10.22 -0.59
CA VAL A 155 -7.17 -9.09 0.08
C VAL A 155 -5.72 -9.44 0.36
N GLY A 156 -4.80 -8.53 0.08
CA GLY A 156 -3.37 -8.82 0.25
C GLY A 156 -2.47 -7.60 0.14
N LEU A 157 -1.23 -7.78 0.55
CA LEU A 157 -0.22 -6.73 0.43
C LEU A 157 0.27 -6.58 -0.99
N GLY A 158 0.25 -5.34 -1.46
CA GLY A 158 0.81 -4.97 -2.76
C GLY A 158 -0.06 -5.37 -3.94
N LEU A 159 0.05 -4.57 -4.99
CA LEU A 159 -0.72 -4.71 -6.23
C LEU A 159 -0.51 -6.09 -6.89
N ARG A 160 0.74 -6.53 -6.99
CA ARG A 160 1.13 -7.68 -7.83
C ARG A 160 0.53 -8.99 -7.32
N ALA A 161 0.67 -9.29 -6.03
CA ALA A 161 0.18 -10.55 -5.45
C ALA A 161 -1.35 -10.68 -5.60
N VAL A 162 -2.08 -9.63 -5.27
CA VAL A 162 -3.55 -9.60 -5.38
C VAL A 162 -4.00 -9.73 -6.82
N TRP A 163 -3.36 -9.00 -7.74
CA TRP A 163 -3.69 -9.05 -9.16
C TRP A 163 -3.46 -10.44 -9.76
N LEU A 164 -2.28 -11.04 -9.54
CA LEU A 164 -1.96 -12.36 -10.09
C LEU A 164 -2.91 -13.44 -9.59
N HIS A 165 -3.28 -13.39 -8.30
CA HIS A 165 -4.22 -14.34 -7.74
C HIS A 165 -5.64 -14.15 -8.30
N ALA A 166 -6.12 -12.90 -8.36
CA ALA A 166 -7.41 -12.58 -8.97
C ALA A 166 -7.47 -13.01 -10.44
N GLN A 167 -6.43 -12.69 -11.22
CA GLN A 167 -6.28 -13.08 -12.62
C GLN A 167 -6.33 -14.59 -12.81
N ALA A 168 -5.65 -15.37 -11.96
CA ALA A 168 -5.67 -16.84 -12.05
C ALA A 168 -7.08 -17.41 -11.79
N LEU A 169 -7.80 -16.90 -10.78
CA LEU A 169 -9.15 -17.35 -10.49
C LEU A 169 -10.14 -16.94 -11.60
N ILE A 170 -10.02 -15.74 -12.15
CA ILE A 170 -10.82 -15.25 -13.28
C ILE A 170 -10.57 -16.10 -14.53
N ALA A 171 -9.32 -16.46 -14.82
CA ALA A 171 -8.98 -17.35 -15.94
C ALA A 171 -9.60 -18.75 -15.80
N CYS A 172 -9.87 -19.20 -14.57
CA CYS A 172 -10.63 -20.41 -14.27
C CYS A 172 -12.16 -20.21 -14.26
N GLY A 173 -12.66 -19.06 -14.70
CA GLY A 173 -14.09 -18.75 -14.77
C GLY A 173 -14.74 -18.33 -13.45
N GLN A 174 -13.94 -18.05 -12.40
CA GLN A 174 -14.47 -17.60 -11.12
C GLN A 174 -14.73 -16.09 -11.12
N LYS A 175 -15.81 -15.68 -10.44
CA LYS A 175 -16.02 -14.27 -10.06
C LYS A 175 -15.20 -13.98 -8.80
N VAL A 176 -14.54 -12.84 -8.73
CA VAL A 176 -13.76 -12.42 -7.55
C VAL A 176 -13.90 -10.94 -7.28
N ARG A 177 -13.88 -10.58 -6.00
CA ARG A 177 -13.59 -9.20 -5.56
C ARG A 177 -12.13 -9.11 -5.17
N ALA A 178 -11.44 -8.01 -5.42
CA ALA A 178 -10.01 -7.91 -5.17
C ALA A 178 -9.58 -6.53 -4.70
N VAL A 179 -8.79 -6.48 -3.63
CA VAL A 179 -8.24 -5.25 -3.04
C VAL A 179 -6.80 -5.44 -2.58
N ALA A 180 -5.93 -4.55 -3.04
CA ALA A 180 -4.54 -4.48 -2.59
C ALA A 180 -4.42 -3.42 -1.51
N VAL A 181 -3.90 -3.81 -0.35
CA VAL A 181 -3.68 -2.87 0.76
C VAL A 181 -2.25 -2.34 0.74
N PRO A 182 -2.04 -1.06 1.10
CA PRO A 182 -0.77 -0.38 0.92
C PRO A 182 0.22 -0.65 2.06
N SER A 183 -0.13 -1.40 3.11
CA SER A 183 0.78 -1.72 4.21
C SER A 183 0.32 -2.92 5.03
N VAL A 184 1.24 -3.54 5.77
CA VAL A 184 0.95 -4.64 6.72
C VAL A 184 -0.12 -4.21 7.73
N HIS A 185 -0.09 -2.96 8.18
CA HIS A 185 -1.09 -2.43 9.10
C HIS A 185 -2.48 -2.41 8.48
N GLU A 186 -2.60 -2.02 7.20
CA GLU A 186 -3.88 -2.03 6.50
C GLU A 186 -4.39 -3.44 6.18
N LEU A 187 -3.50 -4.45 6.20
CA LEU A 187 -3.89 -5.85 6.08
C LEU A 187 -4.37 -6.42 7.42
N GLN A 188 -3.56 -6.25 8.47
CA GLN A 188 -3.70 -6.97 9.73
C GLN A 188 -4.41 -6.16 10.83
N GLY A 189 -4.56 -4.85 10.63
CA GLY A 189 -4.97 -3.92 11.67
C GLY A 189 -3.93 -3.78 12.79
N GLY A 190 -4.42 -3.65 14.02
CA GLY A 190 -3.65 -3.72 15.25
C GLY A 190 -3.71 -5.09 15.92
N ALA A 191 -2.81 -5.28 16.87
CA ALA A 191 -2.80 -6.42 17.78
C ALA A 191 -2.93 -5.93 19.21
N VAL A 192 -3.64 -6.68 20.05
CA VAL A 192 -3.73 -6.42 21.49
C VAL A 192 -2.35 -6.56 22.10
N ARG A 193 -1.97 -5.56 22.90
CA ARG A 193 -0.74 -5.57 23.70
C ARG A 193 -1.12 -5.60 25.17
N ASP A 194 -0.27 -6.20 25.98
CA ASP A 194 -0.44 -6.21 27.43
C ASP A 194 -0.19 -4.82 28.05
N ALA A 195 -0.32 -4.73 29.38
CA ALA A 195 -0.11 -3.48 30.12
C ALA A 195 1.32 -2.91 30.00
N GLU A 196 2.30 -3.74 29.62
CA GLU A 196 3.69 -3.30 29.37
C GLU A 196 3.95 -2.94 27.90
N GLY A 197 2.91 -2.99 27.06
CA GLY A 197 3.01 -2.77 25.62
C GLY A 197 3.65 -3.95 24.87
N ALA A 198 3.80 -5.12 25.48
CA ALA A 198 4.33 -6.30 24.82
C ALA A 198 3.24 -7.04 24.03
N LEU A 199 3.61 -7.60 22.88
CA LEU A 199 2.71 -8.47 22.11
C LEU A 199 2.83 -9.92 22.64
N PRO A 200 1.74 -10.55 23.14
CA PRO A 200 1.72 -11.98 23.44
C PRO A 200 1.83 -12.79 22.14
N ILE A 201 3.05 -13.16 21.75
CA ILE A 201 3.29 -13.77 20.42
C ILE A 201 2.81 -15.22 20.34
N TRP A 202 2.69 -15.91 21.49
CA TRP A 202 2.13 -17.25 21.60
C TRP A 202 0.61 -17.30 21.37
N GLN A 203 -0.10 -16.19 21.60
CA GLN A 203 -1.53 -16.04 21.35
C GLN A 203 -1.85 -14.62 20.89
N PRO A 204 -1.52 -14.27 19.63
CA PRO A 204 -1.73 -12.93 19.12
C PRO A 204 -3.22 -12.68 18.89
N GLU A 205 -3.75 -11.63 19.51
CA GLU A 205 -5.15 -11.22 19.34
C GLU A 205 -5.26 -9.94 18.53
N ALA A 206 -6.30 -9.87 17.69
CA ALA A 206 -6.62 -8.69 16.91
C ALA A 206 -7.17 -7.57 17.81
N ASP A 207 -6.66 -6.35 17.66
CA ASP A 207 -7.16 -5.18 18.40
C ASP A 207 -8.46 -4.63 17.77
N PRO A 208 -9.63 -4.78 18.42
CA PRO A 208 -10.90 -4.37 17.83
C PRO A 208 -11.04 -2.85 17.60
N GLY A 209 -10.21 -2.03 18.27
CA GLY A 209 -10.16 -0.58 18.10
C GLY A 209 -9.26 -0.12 16.94
N ARG A 210 -8.43 -1.01 16.40
CA ARG A 210 -7.52 -0.73 15.28
C ARG A 210 -7.79 -1.70 14.14
N ARG A 211 -8.97 -1.58 13.52
CA ARG A 211 -9.39 -2.45 12.41
C ARG A 211 -8.65 -2.11 11.11
N PRO A 212 -8.34 -3.12 10.26
CA PRO A 212 -7.83 -2.90 8.92
C PRO A 212 -8.93 -2.34 7.99
N LEU A 213 -8.64 -2.27 6.69
CA LEU A 213 -9.67 -2.07 5.67
C LEU A 213 -10.68 -3.21 5.73
N MET A 214 -11.95 -2.88 5.97
CA MET A 214 -13.06 -3.82 6.02
C MET A 214 -14.20 -3.34 5.12
N ILE A 215 -15.04 -4.26 4.66
CA ILE A 215 -16.28 -3.92 3.94
C ILE A 215 -17.48 -4.62 4.55
N ASP A 216 -18.65 -4.05 4.33
CA ASP A 216 -19.91 -4.70 4.65
C ASP A 216 -20.12 -5.93 3.75
N ARG A 217 -20.63 -7.01 4.34
CA ARG A 217 -20.90 -8.28 3.63
C ARG A 217 -19.66 -8.82 2.88
N PRO A 218 -18.58 -9.14 3.62
CA PRO A 218 -17.36 -9.67 3.02
C PRO A 218 -17.55 -11.02 2.32
N GLY A 219 -18.53 -11.83 2.72
CA GLY A 219 -18.69 -13.18 2.19
C GLY A 219 -17.47 -14.04 2.50
N ALA A 220 -17.04 -14.87 1.55
CA ALA A 220 -15.77 -15.59 1.64
C ALA A 220 -14.58 -14.64 1.40
N VAL A 221 -13.52 -14.77 2.20
CA VAL A 221 -12.31 -13.94 2.11
C VAL A 221 -11.07 -14.83 1.96
N VAL A 222 -10.21 -14.48 1.01
CA VAL A 222 -8.88 -15.06 0.84
C VAL A 222 -7.85 -13.97 1.13
N ILE A 223 -7.10 -14.18 2.20
CA ILE A 223 -6.05 -13.28 2.66
C ILE A 223 -4.72 -13.77 2.08
N LEU A 224 -4.09 -12.95 1.24
CA LEU A 224 -2.74 -13.21 0.73
C LEU A 224 -1.72 -12.65 1.73
N ALA A 225 -1.30 -13.50 2.67
CA ALA A 225 -0.27 -13.15 3.65
C ALA A 225 1.11 -13.12 2.97
N PRO A 226 1.95 -12.11 3.22
CA PRO A 226 3.28 -12.05 2.61
C PRO A 226 4.12 -13.22 3.07
N GLY A 227 4.78 -13.91 2.14
CA GLY A 227 5.64 -15.05 2.48
C GLY A 227 6.94 -14.66 3.20
N GLU A 228 7.44 -13.45 2.96
CA GLU A 228 8.63 -12.92 3.58
C GLU A 228 8.50 -11.40 3.75
N LEU A 229 8.76 -10.91 4.95
CA LEU A 229 8.85 -9.49 5.28
C LEU A 229 10.25 -9.18 5.79
N ALA A 230 10.61 -7.89 5.88
CA ALA A 230 11.81 -7.53 6.62
C ALA A 230 11.64 -7.89 8.09
N ASP A 231 12.69 -8.49 8.66
CA ASP A 231 12.80 -8.73 10.09
C ASP A 231 12.69 -7.41 10.88
N ILE A 232 12.09 -7.47 12.06
CA ILE A 232 11.89 -6.31 12.94
C ILE A 232 12.23 -6.66 14.38
N ASP A 233 12.57 -5.65 15.17
CA ASP A 233 12.68 -5.80 16.62
C ASP A 233 11.32 -5.44 17.22
N LEU A 234 10.78 -6.31 18.05
CA LEU A 234 9.46 -6.15 18.65
C LEU A 234 9.50 -6.49 20.13
N LYS A 235 8.90 -5.65 20.98
CA LYS A 235 8.64 -6.04 22.37
C LYS A 235 7.54 -7.11 22.40
N VAL A 236 7.89 -8.32 22.80
CA VAL A 236 7.03 -9.49 22.83
C VAL A 236 7.03 -10.16 24.20
N ARG A 237 5.97 -10.92 24.45
CA ARG A 237 5.87 -11.89 25.54
C ARG A 237 5.84 -13.28 24.89
N PRO A 238 6.93 -14.08 24.99
CA PRO A 238 7.09 -15.30 24.20
C PRO A 238 6.17 -16.44 24.65
N GLU A 239 5.85 -16.50 25.94
CA GLU A 239 5.01 -17.53 26.56
C GLU A 239 4.12 -16.90 27.63
N GLN A 240 3.13 -17.65 28.13
CA GLN A 240 2.32 -17.22 29.26
C GLN A 240 3.22 -16.98 30.48
N ASP A 241 3.02 -15.87 31.18
CA ASP A 241 3.77 -15.44 32.37
C ASP A 241 5.29 -15.15 32.20
N ALA A 242 5.85 -15.32 31.00
CA ALA A 242 7.25 -14.94 30.73
C ALA A 242 7.44 -13.42 30.71
N ASP A 243 8.59 -12.91 31.15
CA ASP A 243 8.90 -11.47 31.08
C ASP A 243 8.88 -10.94 29.64
N ALA A 244 8.41 -9.70 29.48
CA ALA A 244 8.44 -9.03 28.19
C ALA A 244 9.89 -8.69 27.79
N ARG A 245 10.25 -8.96 26.53
CA ARG A 245 11.58 -8.64 25.99
C ARG A 245 11.49 -8.17 24.55
N VAL A 246 12.49 -7.41 24.12
CA VAL A 246 12.66 -7.08 22.70
C VAL A 246 13.26 -8.29 22.00
N GLU A 247 12.57 -8.81 21.00
CA GLU A 247 12.99 -9.97 20.22
C GLU A 247 13.02 -9.64 18.73
N ARG A 248 14.01 -10.19 18.02
CA ARG A 248 14.11 -10.10 16.56
C ARG A 248 13.09 -11.06 15.93
N ILE A 249 12.01 -10.52 15.38
CA ILE A 249 10.98 -11.29 14.70
C ILE A 249 11.36 -11.45 13.23
N SER A 250 11.46 -12.71 12.80
CA SER A 250 11.79 -13.04 11.41
C SER A 250 10.68 -12.60 10.45
N GLY A 251 11.06 -12.37 9.19
CA GLY A 251 10.13 -12.07 8.11
C GLY A 251 8.99 -13.06 7.96
N ALA A 252 9.29 -14.36 8.07
CA ALA A 252 8.31 -15.44 8.00
C ALA A 252 7.32 -15.39 9.18
N MET A 253 7.81 -15.21 10.41
CA MET A 253 6.96 -15.06 11.59
C MET A 253 6.08 -13.82 11.48
N ARG A 254 6.63 -12.71 10.97
CA ARG A 254 5.87 -11.47 10.74
C ARG A 254 4.78 -11.67 9.68
N GLY A 255 5.04 -12.43 8.61
CA GLY A 255 4.04 -12.79 7.61
C GLY A 255 2.92 -13.66 8.18
N TRP A 256 3.27 -14.64 9.01
CA TRP A 256 2.30 -15.46 9.74
C TRP A 256 1.44 -14.61 10.69
N LEU A 257 2.04 -13.74 11.50
CA LEU A 257 1.33 -12.82 12.41
C LEU A 257 0.34 -11.95 11.65
N ALA A 258 0.76 -11.37 10.52
CA ALA A 258 -0.10 -10.52 9.70
C ALA A 258 -1.31 -11.29 9.16
N GLY A 259 -1.09 -12.49 8.62
CA GLY A 259 -2.17 -13.36 8.16
C GLY A 259 -3.13 -13.77 9.27
N HIS A 260 -2.59 -14.12 10.44
CA HIS A 260 -3.37 -14.55 11.61
C HIS A 260 -4.28 -13.42 12.12
N LEU A 261 -3.72 -12.24 12.36
CA LEU A 261 -4.45 -11.06 12.84
C LEU A 261 -5.48 -10.58 11.82
N ALA A 262 -5.12 -10.53 10.53
CA ALA A 262 -6.06 -10.21 9.46
C ALA A 262 -7.24 -11.20 9.46
N ALA A 263 -6.98 -12.51 9.60
CA ALA A 263 -8.04 -13.50 9.62
C ALA A 263 -8.99 -13.34 10.81
N ALA A 264 -8.46 -13.01 11.99
CA ALA A 264 -9.28 -12.71 13.16
C ALA A 264 -10.20 -11.50 12.93
N HIS A 265 -9.68 -10.41 12.35
CA HIS A 265 -10.50 -9.22 11.98
C HIS A 265 -11.60 -9.56 10.97
N TRP A 266 -11.29 -10.30 9.91
CA TRP A 266 -12.30 -10.69 8.91
C TRP A 266 -13.38 -11.60 9.48
N ARG A 267 -13.02 -12.57 10.33
CA ARG A 267 -14.02 -13.38 11.04
C ARG A 267 -14.91 -12.53 11.94
N ALA A 268 -14.31 -11.62 12.72
CA ALA A 268 -15.05 -10.73 13.60
C ALA A 268 -15.98 -9.77 12.84
N SER A 269 -15.68 -9.45 11.57
CA SER A 269 -16.54 -8.63 10.70
C SER A 269 -17.69 -9.40 10.03
N GLY A 270 -17.80 -10.71 10.26
CA GLY A 270 -18.87 -11.54 9.68
C GLY A 270 -18.52 -12.16 8.31
N ALA A 271 -17.24 -12.34 7.99
CA ALA A 271 -16.85 -13.18 6.85
C ALA A 271 -17.32 -14.63 7.05
N THR A 272 -17.91 -15.20 6.00
CA THR A 272 -18.51 -16.55 6.03
C THR A 272 -17.47 -17.66 5.97
N ASP A 273 -16.35 -17.38 5.30
CA ASP A 273 -15.17 -18.25 5.20
C ASP A 273 -13.93 -17.34 5.14
N VAL A 274 -12.86 -17.71 5.84
CA VAL A 274 -11.61 -16.95 5.85
C VAL A 274 -10.44 -17.90 5.69
N ARG A 275 -9.78 -17.80 4.54
CA ARG A 275 -8.57 -18.57 4.21
C ARG A 275 -7.37 -17.65 4.16
N VAL A 276 -6.28 -18.09 4.78
CA VAL A 276 -4.97 -17.43 4.66
C VAL A 276 -4.14 -18.26 3.71
N VAL A 277 -3.67 -17.62 2.64
CA VAL A 277 -2.77 -18.22 1.65
C VAL A 277 -1.46 -17.45 1.71
N GLN A 278 -0.35 -18.17 1.79
CA GLN A 278 0.95 -17.55 1.68
C GLN A 278 1.16 -17.10 0.23
N ALA A 279 1.34 -15.81 0.02
CA ALA A 279 1.67 -15.26 -1.28
C ALA A 279 3.04 -15.80 -1.72
N LEU A 280 3.10 -16.40 -2.91
CA LEU A 280 4.36 -16.75 -3.56
C LEU A 280 5.21 -15.50 -3.68
N HIS A 281 6.52 -15.60 -3.37
CA HIS A 281 7.45 -14.47 -3.27
C HIS A 281 7.15 -13.37 -4.29
N ASP A 282 6.97 -12.17 -3.77
CA ASP A 282 7.05 -10.97 -4.58
C ASP A 282 8.54 -10.61 -4.65
N PRO A 283 9.25 -10.80 -5.78
CA PRO A 283 10.68 -10.46 -5.88
C PRO A 283 10.90 -8.94 -5.91
N VAL A 284 9.93 -8.13 -5.46
CA VAL A 284 10.10 -6.70 -5.39
C VAL A 284 11.10 -6.44 -4.28
N GLY A 285 12.34 -6.22 -4.71
CA GLY A 285 13.50 -6.08 -3.85
C GLY A 285 13.39 -4.95 -2.81
N PRO A 286 14.48 -4.61 -2.11
CA PRO A 286 14.51 -3.83 -0.86
C PRO A 286 13.94 -2.40 -0.88
N GLY A 287 13.25 -1.97 -1.94
CA GLY A 287 12.56 -0.69 -2.07
C GLY A 287 11.22 -0.57 -1.32
N TRP A 288 10.64 -1.67 -0.83
CA TRP A 288 9.55 -1.62 0.16
C TRP A 288 10.13 -1.47 1.56
N GLY A 289 10.84 -0.36 1.79
CA GLY A 289 11.30 0.01 3.13
C GLY A 289 10.10 0.40 3.98
N TRP A 290 9.54 -0.55 4.73
CA TRP A 290 8.51 -0.28 5.72
C TRP A 290 9.18 0.23 7.00
N SER A 291 8.98 1.49 7.36
CA SER A 291 9.15 1.91 8.75
C SER A 291 7.86 1.58 9.50
N TRP A 292 7.99 0.90 10.63
CA TRP A 292 6.93 0.82 11.63
C TRP A 292 6.79 2.24 12.20
N SER A 293 5.92 3.06 11.62
CA SER A 293 5.56 4.36 12.20
C SER A 293 4.53 4.12 13.30
N GLY A 294 4.98 3.47 14.37
CA GLY A 294 4.25 3.30 15.63
C GLY A 294 4.90 4.04 16.80
N GLU A 295 6.04 4.69 16.59
CA GLU A 295 6.63 5.62 17.56
C GLU A 295 6.16 7.04 17.23
N GLY A 296 4.91 7.35 17.57
CA GLY A 296 4.33 8.66 17.28
C GLY A 296 2.81 8.71 17.44
N GLU A 297 2.28 8.13 18.51
CA GLU A 297 1.11 8.67 19.21
C GLU A 297 1.58 9.17 20.57
#